data_AF-A0AA92DUF6-F1
#
_entry.id   AF-A0AA92DUF6-F1
#
_cell.length_a   1.000
_cell.length_b   1.000
_cell.length_c   1.000
_cell.angle_alpha   90.00
_cell.angle_beta   90.00
_cell.angle_gamma   90.00
#
_symmetry.space_group_name_H-M   'P 1'
#
loop_
_entity.id
_entity.type
_entity.pdbx_description
1 polymer ?
#
loop_
_entity_poly.entity_id
_entity_poly.type
_entity_poly.pdbx_seq_one_letter_code
_entity_poly.pdbx_strand_id
1 'polypeptide(L)'
;MKEIAAMADATYQTKVYDKLGGDQMVVAAGGSINVETGGKVLANGTQAAAITDVATAGSATAAANATAINSILAALRGAGIIASA
;
A
#
# COMPACT_ATOMS: atom_id res chain seq x y z
N MET A 1 18.63 -44.78 -8.88
CA MET A 1 17.65 -43.69 -9.12
C MET A 1 18.45 -42.40 -9.21
N LYS A 2 18.44 -41.72 -10.35
CA LYS A 2 19.17 -40.46 -10.53
C LYS A 2 18.27 -39.37 -9.95
N GLU A 3 18.67 -38.76 -8.83
CA GLU A 3 17.96 -37.60 -8.29
C GLU A 3 18.02 -36.49 -9.34
N ILE A 4 16.88 -36.19 -9.96
CA ILE A 4 16.70 -34.97 -10.73
C ILE A 4 16.46 -33.89 -9.67
N ALA A 5 17.53 -33.20 -9.26
CA ALA A 5 17.38 -31.96 -8.52
C ALA A 5 16.58 -31.01 -9.40
N ALA A 6 15.31 -30.78 -9.06
CA ALA A 6 14.55 -29.67 -9.60
C ALA A 6 15.16 -28.39 -9.03
N MET A 7 16.23 -27.90 -9.67
CA MET A 7 16.74 -26.57 -9.41
C MET A 7 15.67 -25.60 -9.91
N ALA A 8 14.92 -25.01 -8.98
CA ALA A 8 14.09 -23.85 -9.30
C ALA A 8 14.98 -22.83 -9.99
N ASP A 9 14.61 -22.43 -11.20
CA ASP A 9 15.36 -21.45 -11.97
C ASP A 9 15.45 -20.16 -11.16
N ALA A 10 16.65 -19.82 -10.70
CA ALA A 10 16.90 -18.62 -9.90
C ALA A 10 16.55 -17.32 -10.65
N THR A 11 16.32 -17.39 -11.97
CA THR A 11 15.88 -16.27 -12.79
C THR A 11 14.36 -16.11 -12.82
N TYR A 12 13.58 -17.13 -12.43
CA TYR A 12 12.13 -17.07 -12.33
C TYR A 12 11.69 -16.69 -10.90
N GLN A 13 11.99 -15.46 -10.50
CA GLN A 13 11.60 -14.92 -9.19
C GLN A 13 10.25 -14.19 -9.32
N THR A 14 9.24 -14.65 -8.57
CA THR A 14 7.98 -13.90 -8.43
C THR A 14 8.28 -12.56 -7.74
N LYS A 15 7.85 -11.45 -8.35
CA LYS A 15 8.11 -10.11 -7.79
C LYS A 15 7.29 -9.79 -6.55
N VAL A 16 6.20 -10.52 -6.35
CA VAL A 16 5.35 -10.46 -5.15
C VAL A 16 5.22 -11.89 -4.64
N TYR A 17 5.65 -12.15 -3.41
CA TYR A 17 5.70 -13.49 -2.81
C TYR A 17 5.59 -13.42 -1.29
N ASP A 18 5.21 -14.52 -0.65
CA ASP A 18 5.27 -14.64 0.80
C ASP A 18 6.64 -15.18 1.24
N LYS A 19 7.21 -14.58 2.28
CA LYS A 19 8.44 -15.08 2.89
C LYS A 19 8.21 -16.50 3.41
N LEU A 20 9.24 -17.36 3.36
CA LEU A 20 9.20 -18.69 3.97
C LEU A 20 8.76 -18.57 5.43
N GLY A 21 7.65 -19.24 5.78
CA GLY A 21 6.96 -19.12 7.06
C GLY A 21 5.62 -18.39 7.00
N GLY A 22 5.34 -17.60 5.96
CA GLY A 22 4.05 -16.97 5.70
C GLY A 22 3.77 -15.67 6.47
N ASP A 23 4.70 -15.20 7.30
CA ASP A 23 4.47 -14.03 8.17
C ASP A 23 4.46 -12.68 7.44
N GLN A 24 5.02 -12.63 6.22
CA GLN A 24 5.19 -11.39 5.46
C GLN A 24 5.07 -11.62 3.96
N MET A 25 4.26 -10.79 3.31
CA MET A 25 4.31 -10.60 1.86
C MET A 25 5.45 -9.63 1.52
N VAL A 26 6.26 -9.97 0.53
CA VAL A 26 7.40 -9.21 0.04
C VAL A 26 7.15 -8.76 -1.39
N VAL A 27 7.38 -7.48 -1.66
CA VAL A 27 7.43 -6.91 -3.02
C VAL A 27 8.87 -6.60 -3.35
N ALA A 28 9.47 -7.40 -4.24
CA ALA A 28 10.86 -7.25 -4.66
C ALA A 28 11.04 -6.03 -5.60
N ALA A 29 12.30 -5.66 -5.86
CA ALA A 29 12.64 -4.53 -6.72
C ALA A 29 11.95 -4.62 -8.10
N GLY A 30 11.28 -3.54 -8.49
CA GLY A 30 10.53 -3.47 -9.75
C GLY A 30 9.20 -4.26 -9.75
N GLY A 31 8.76 -4.75 -8.59
CA GLY A 31 7.39 -5.19 -8.35
C GLY A 31 6.51 -4.04 -7.83
N SER A 32 5.20 -4.21 -7.94
CA SER A 32 4.23 -3.26 -7.42
C SER A 32 2.96 -3.98 -6.99
N ILE A 33 2.19 -3.34 -6.11
CA ILE A 33 0.81 -3.72 -5.78
C ILE A 33 -0.08 -2.63 -6.37
N ASN A 34 -0.95 -2.99 -7.31
CA ASN A 34 -1.95 -2.06 -7.82
C ASN A 34 -3.26 -2.27 -7.05
N VAL A 35 -3.66 -1.27 -6.26
CA VAL A 35 -4.95 -1.29 -5.57
C VAL A 35 -5.97 -0.64 -6.49
N GLU A 36 -6.77 -1.46 -7.16
CA GLU A 36 -7.84 -0.99 -8.04
C GLU A 36 -8.95 -0.29 -7.23
N THR A 37 -9.81 0.46 -7.95
CA THR A 37 -10.95 1.15 -7.34
C THR A 37 -11.81 0.19 -6.50
N GLY A 38 -12.01 0.53 -5.23
CA GLY A 38 -12.75 -0.28 -4.26
C GLY A 38 -11.89 -1.27 -3.45
N GLY A 39 -10.63 -1.48 -3.83
CA GLY A 39 -9.65 -2.25 -3.06
C GLY A 39 -9.28 -1.59 -1.73
N LYS A 40 -8.89 -2.40 -0.73
CA LYS A 40 -8.61 -1.93 0.64
C LYS A 40 -7.40 -2.63 1.25
N VAL A 41 -6.62 -1.89 2.02
CA VAL A 41 -5.64 -2.42 2.98
C VAL A 41 -6.30 -2.47 4.35
N LEU A 42 -6.34 -3.66 4.95
CA LEU A 42 -7.07 -3.91 6.19
C LEU A 42 -6.12 -4.26 7.33
N ALA A 43 -6.36 -3.71 8.51
CA ALA A 43 -5.80 -4.19 9.77
C ALA A 43 -6.85 -5.09 10.42
N ASN A 44 -6.56 -6.40 10.51
CA ASN A 44 -7.44 -7.39 11.14
C ASN A 44 -8.88 -7.35 10.59
N GLY A 45 -9.02 -7.25 9.26
CA GLY A 45 -10.31 -7.20 8.58
C GLY A 45 -10.99 -5.82 8.57
N THR A 46 -10.38 -4.80 9.18
CA THR A 46 -10.95 -3.45 9.27
C THR A 46 -10.05 -2.44 8.55
N GLN A 47 -10.65 -1.58 7.72
CA GLN A 47 -9.93 -0.45 7.12
C GLN A 47 -9.80 0.68 8.15
N ALA A 48 -8.71 1.45 8.11
CA ALA A 48 -8.63 2.65 8.92
C ALA A 48 -9.76 3.64 8.54
N ALA A 49 -10.33 4.30 9.55
CA ALA A 49 -11.45 5.22 9.36
C ALA A 49 -11.05 6.42 8.48
N ALA A 50 -12.06 7.07 7.89
CA ALA A 50 -11.84 8.30 7.15
C ALA A 50 -11.30 9.40 8.09
N ILE A 51 -10.26 10.09 7.64
CA ILE A 51 -9.74 11.28 8.32
C ILE A 51 -10.30 12.48 7.57
N THR A 52 -10.93 13.42 8.27
CA THR A 52 -11.50 14.63 7.66
C THR A 52 -10.39 15.56 7.18
N ASP A 53 -10.67 16.26 6.08
CA ASP A 53 -9.77 17.27 5.54
C ASP A 53 -9.56 18.42 6.53
N VAL A 54 -8.33 18.96 6.54
CA VAL A 54 -7.97 20.13 7.33
C VAL A 54 -8.63 21.35 6.71
N ALA A 55 -9.38 22.10 7.52
CA ALA A 55 -10.00 23.35 7.11
C ALA A 55 -8.95 24.40 6.73
N THR A 56 -9.27 25.25 5.75
CA THR A 56 -8.40 26.35 5.35
C THR A 56 -8.22 27.33 6.51
N ALA A 57 -6.96 27.60 6.85
CA ALA A 57 -6.61 28.46 7.97
C ALA A 57 -6.37 29.92 7.54
N GLY A 58 -6.42 30.84 8.51
CA GLY A 58 -6.36 32.29 8.26
C GLY A 58 -4.99 32.86 7.86
N SER A 59 -3.91 32.09 7.91
CA SER A 59 -2.58 32.52 7.47
C SER A 59 -2.14 31.76 6.21
N ALA A 60 -1.32 32.41 5.37
CA ALA A 60 -0.82 31.81 4.13
C ALA A 60 -0.08 30.48 4.36
N THR A 61 0.78 30.43 5.39
CA THR A 61 1.50 29.20 5.76
C THR A 61 0.55 28.08 6.17
N ALA A 62 -0.46 28.39 6.98
CA ALA A 62 -1.40 27.38 7.44
C ALA A 62 -2.32 26.89 6.31
N ALA A 63 -2.69 27.76 5.36
CA ALA A 63 -3.39 27.37 4.14
C ALA A 63 -2.54 26.45 3.25
N ALA A 64 -1.25 26.74 3.07
CA ALA A 64 -0.34 25.87 2.31
C ALA A 64 -0.20 24.48 2.95
N ASN A 65 -0.09 24.42 4.27
CA ASN A 65 -0.05 23.16 5.01
C ASN A 65 -1.35 22.36 4.87
N ALA A 66 -2.52 23.00 4.99
CA ALA A 66 -3.80 22.32 4.81
C ALA A 66 -3.92 21.68 3.42
N THR A 67 -3.53 22.39 2.37
CA THR A 67 -3.50 21.86 0.99
C THR A 67 -2.58 20.63 0.87
N ALA A 68 -1.36 20.71 1.42
CA ALA A 68 -0.41 19.60 1.37
C ALA A 68 -0.93 18.36 2.13
N ILE A 69 -1.50 18.56 3.32
CA ILE A 69 -2.09 17.49 4.13
C ILE A 69 -3.28 16.85 3.40
N ASN A 70 -4.21 17.65 2.87
CA ASN A 70 -5.39 17.12 2.19
C ASN A 70 -5.01 16.35 0.91
N SER A 71 -3.92 16.73 0.25
CA SER A 71 -3.35 15.98 -0.90
C SER A 71 -2.82 14.61 -0.47
N ILE A 72 -2.16 14.53 0.70
CA ILE A 72 -1.73 13.25 1.29
C ILE A 72 -2.95 12.40 1.66
N LEU A 73 -3.96 12.97 2.30
CA LEU A 73 -5.20 12.25 2.64
C LEU A 73 -5.88 11.68 1.40
N ALA A 74 -5.96 12.45 0.30
CA ALA A 74 -6.49 11.97 -0.97
C ALA A 74 -5.67 10.79 -1.52
N ALA A 75 -4.33 10.86 -1.48
CA ALA A 75 -3.48 9.76 -1.92
C ALA A 75 -3.68 8.48 -1.07
N LEU A 76 -3.82 8.63 0.25
CA LEU A 76 -4.06 7.50 1.16
C LEU A 76 -5.44 6.86 0.94
N ARG A 77 -6.47 7.67 0.65
CA ARG A 77 -7.80 7.17 0.24
C ARG A 77 -7.70 6.39 -1.08
N GLY A 78 -6.98 6.92 -2.07
CA GLY A 78 -6.77 6.28 -3.37
C GLY A 78 -5.99 4.95 -3.27
N ALA A 79 -5.05 4.84 -2.34
CA ALA A 79 -4.31 3.61 -2.05
C ALA A 79 -5.13 2.59 -1.22
N GLY A 80 -6.37 2.92 -0.84
CA GLY A 80 -7.22 2.06 -0.03
C GLY A 80 -6.76 1.89 1.42
N ILE A 81 -5.95 2.82 1.96
CA ILE A 81 -5.39 2.73 3.32
C ILE A 81 -6.38 3.27 4.35
N ILE A 82 -6.95 4.45 4.10
CA ILE A 82 -8.05 5.03 4.89
C ILE A 82 -9.34 5.01 4.08
N ALA A 83 -10.48 4.92 4.76
CA ALA A 83 -11.78 4.95 4.10
C ALA A 83 -11.99 6.27 3.33
N SER A 84 -12.74 6.18 2.22
CA SER A 84 -13.29 7.36 1.56
C SER A 84 -14.24 8.07 2.53
N ALA A 85 -14.18 9.40 2.55
CA ALA A 85 -15.12 10.22 3.31
C ALA A 85 -16.56 10.07 2.78
#